data_AF-A0A3D5AN28-F1
#
_entry.id   AF-A0A3D5AN28-F1
#
_cell.length_a   1.000
_cell.length_b   1.000
_cell.length_c   1.000
_cell.angle_alpha   90.00
_cell.angle_beta   90.00
_cell.angle_gamma   90.00
#
_symmetry.space_group_name_H-M   'P 1'
#
loop_
_entity.id
_entity.type
_entity.pdbx_description
1 polymer ?
#
loop_
_entity_poly.entity_id
_entity_poly.type
_entity_poly.pdbx_seq_one_letter_code
_entity_poly.pdbx_strand_id
1 'polypeptide(L)'
;MSATGPPQPFRQVLLKIHSRCNLACDHCYVYRSADQSWRNRPVIMARQTIDRTAARMAEHARAHHLSWMQVVLHGGEPLLAGPELISYAVRAIRSAAPTHTEIRFSVQTNGLLLDTEFLDLFVRHGINVGVSLDGGQAANDLHRVFADGRGSYHHVALALRLLSQEPYRSCYSGLLCTVDTRNDPVRVYTDLLAFSP
;
A
#
# COMPACT_ATOMS: atom_id res chain seq x y z
N MET A 1 -24.08 18.34 17.49
CA MET A 1 -23.29 19.45 16.94
C MET A 1 -23.09 19.16 15.46
N SER A 2 -23.82 19.87 14.59
CA SER A 2 -23.72 19.67 13.14
C SER A 2 -22.40 20.28 12.66
N ALA A 3 -21.53 19.47 12.06
CA ALA A 3 -20.26 19.94 11.51
C ALA A 3 -20.54 20.73 10.22
N THR A 4 -20.85 22.02 10.34
CA THR A 4 -21.21 22.92 9.23
C THR A 4 -20.07 23.85 8.83
N GLY A 5 -18.85 23.33 8.74
CA GLY A 5 -17.74 24.01 8.06
C GLY A 5 -17.73 23.67 6.58
N PRO A 6 -17.13 24.51 5.71
CA PRO A 6 -16.90 24.11 4.32
C PRO A 6 -16.04 22.84 4.29
N PRO A 7 -16.33 21.88 3.38
CA PRO A 7 -15.55 20.66 3.30
C PRO A 7 -14.08 20.98 3.03
N GLN A 8 -13.19 20.43 3.86
CA GLN A 8 -11.76 20.57 3.67
C GLN A 8 -11.32 19.78 2.42
N PRO A 9 -10.45 20.33 1.57
CA PRO A 9 -9.97 19.61 0.40
C PRO A 9 -9.15 18.40 0.85
N PHE A 10 -9.50 17.22 0.33
CA PHE A 10 -8.72 16.01 0.61
C PHE A 10 -7.32 16.15 -0.03
N ARG A 11 -6.32 15.59 0.65
CA ARG A 11 -4.93 15.58 0.19
C ARG A 11 -4.39 14.17 -0.07
N GLN A 12 -5.10 13.14 0.36
CA GLN A 12 -4.67 11.75 0.19
C GLN A 12 -5.66 10.98 -0.67
N VAL A 13 -5.14 10.26 -1.65
CA VAL A 13 -5.90 9.37 -2.52
C VAL A 13 -5.34 7.97 -2.37
N LEU A 14 -6.19 7.04 -1.92
CA LEU A 14 -5.87 5.61 -1.91
C LEU A 14 -6.30 5.00 -3.24
N LEU A 15 -5.33 4.56 -4.05
CA LEU A 15 -5.56 4.06 -5.39
C LEU A 15 -5.39 2.53 -5.43
N LYS A 16 -6.50 1.82 -5.63
CA LYS A 16 -6.51 0.36 -5.78
C LYS A 16 -6.12 -0.04 -7.20
N ILE A 17 -4.82 -0.24 -7.45
CA ILE A 17 -4.29 -0.56 -8.79
C ILE A 17 -4.47 -2.04 -9.16
N HIS A 18 -4.62 -2.90 -8.16
CA HIS A 18 -4.89 -4.33 -8.33
C HIS A 18 -5.94 -4.80 -7.30
N SER A 19 -6.99 -5.49 -7.72
CA SER A 19 -8.13 -5.82 -6.85
C SER A 19 -8.12 -7.22 -6.25
N ARG A 20 -7.14 -8.06 -6.60
CA ARG A 20 -6.92 -9.39 -6.00
C ARG A 20 -5.66 -9.41 -5.13
N CYS A 21 -5.55 -10.41 -4.27
CA CYS A 21 -4.42 -10.64 -3.38
C CYS A 21 -3.94 -12.09 -3.50
N ASN A 22 -2.65 -12.32 -3.24
CA ASN A 22 -2.00 -13.63 -3.17
C ASN A 22 -1.98 -14.21 -1.74
N LEU A 23 -2.66 -13.56 -0.79
CA LEU A 23 -2.99 -14.09 0.54
C LEU A 23 -4.50 -14.22 0.72
N ALA A 24 -4.91 -15.10 1.63
CA ALA A 24 -6.28 -15.40 1.98
C ALA A 24 -6.60 -15.01 3.43
N CYS A 25 -6.19 -13.79 3.84
CA CYS A 25 -6.32 -13.39 5.24
C CYS A 25 -7.79 -13.41 5.72
N ASP A 26 -8.02 -14.05 6.86
CA ASP A 26 -9.36 -14.25 7.45
C ASP A 26 -9.99 -12.95 8.01
N HIS A 27 -9.14 -11.98 8.36
CA HIS A 27 -9.54 -10.64 8.82
C HIS A 27 -9.58 -9.59 7.71
N CYS A 28 -9.35 -9.98 6.44
CA CYS A 28 -9.31 -9.01 5.35
C CYS A 28 -10.68 -8.34 5.12
N TYR A 29 -10.79 -7.06 5.45
CA TYR A 29 -12.03 -6.29 5.31
C TYR A 29 -12.57 -6.19 3.87
N VAL A 30 -11.75 -6.46 2.85
CA VAL A 30 -12.21 -6.46 1.44
C VAL A 30 -12.79 -7.82 1.06
N TYR A 31 -12.11 -8.91 1.39
CA TYR A 31 -12.49 -10.25 0.91
C TYR A 31 -13.41 -11.01 1.86
N ARG A 32 -13.52 -10.56 3.11
CA ARG A 32 -14.30 -11.21 4.18
C ARG A 32 -15.48 -10.36 4.67
N SER A 33 -15.68 -9.17 4.10
CA SER A 33 -16.84 -8.31 4.37
C SER A 33 -18.12 -8.84 3.68
N ALA A 34 -19.29 -8.38 4.13
CA ALA A 34 -20.56 -8.65 3.47
C ALA A 34 -20.63 -8.07 2.04
N ASP A 35 -19.95 -6.94 1.79
CA ASP A 35 -19.82 -6.41 0.42
C ASP A 35 -18.85 -7.27 -0.38
N GLN A 36 -19.38 -7.91 -1.43
CA GLN A 36 -18.64 -8.78 -2.32
C GLN A 36 -18.53 -8.21 -3.75
N SER A 37 -18.82 -6.93 -3.92
CA SER A 37 -18.77 -6.24 -5.22
C SER A 37 -17.39 -6.27 -5.88
N TRP A 38 -16.32 -6.48 -5.09
CA TRP A 38 -14.95 -6.66 -5.58
C TRP A 38 -14.83 -7.79 -6.62
N ARG A 39 -15.67 -8.82 -6.54
CA ARG A 39 -15.69 -9.93 -7.52
C ARG A 39 -16.01 -9.43 -8.93
N ASN A 40 -16.88 -8.43 -9.03
CA ASN A 40 -17.37 -7.87 -10.29
C ASN A 40 -16.55 -6.68 -10.77
N ARG A 41 -15.50 -6.28 -10.04
CA ARG A 41 -14.59 -5.21 -10.45
C ARG A 41 -13.42 -5.77 -11.27
N PRO A 42 -12.86 -4.97 -12.20
CA PRO A 42 -11.63 -5.33 -12.90
C PRO A 42 -10.52 -5.76 -11.94
N VAL A 43 -9.72 -6.74 -12.35
CA VAL A 43 -8.57 -7.23 -11.57
C VAL A 43 -7.47 -6.17 -11.54
N ILE A 44 -7.20 -5.55 -12.67
CA ILE A 44 -6.13 -4.56 -12.86
C ILE A 44 -6.75 -3.24 -13.29
N MET A 45 -6.24 -2.13 -12.75
CA MET A 45 -6.64 -0.79 -13.18
C MET A 45 -6.10 -0.50 -14.59
N ALA A 46 -6.98 -0.25 -15.56
CA ALA A 46 -6.57 0.07 -16.93
C ALA A 46 -5.84 1.43 -17.02
N ARG A 47 -4.89 1.57 -17.94
CA ARG A 47 -4.14 2.82 -18.19
C ARG A 47 -5.05 4.04 -18.41
N GLN A 48 -6.10 3.88 -19.21
CA GLN A 48 -7.09 4.95 -19.40
C GLN A 48 -7.76 5.39 -18.09
N THR A 49 -7.97 4.46 -17.15
CA THR A 49 -8.51 4.82 -15.83
C THR A 49 -7.46 5.58 -15.01
N ILE A 50 -6.19 5.18 -15.08
CA ILE A 50 -5.08 5.89 -14.44
C ILE A 50 -5.00 7.32 -14.96
N ASP A 51 -5.05 7.53 -16.27
CA ASP A 51 -4.96 8.86 -16.90
C ASP A 51 -6.13 9.75 -16.47
N ARG A 52 -7.35 9.19 -16.44
CA ARG A 52 -8.53 9.91 -15.94
C ARG A 52 -8.40 10.25 -14.47
N THR A 53 -7.90 9.34 -13.64
CA THR A 53 -7.65 9.60 -12.22
C THR A 53 -6.61 10.72 -12.04
N ALA A 54 -5.50 10.67 -12.78
CA ALA A 54 -4.47 11.70 -12.79
C ALA A 54 -5.04 13.08 -13.14
N ALA A 55 -5.83 13.17 -14.21
CA ALA A 55 -6.48 14.41 -14.62
C ALA A 55 -7.42 14.98 -13.54
N ARG A 56 -8.23 14.13 -12.89
CA ARG A 56 -9.15 14.56 -11.83
C ARG A 56 -8.43 14.98 -10.55
N MET A 57 -7.32 14.33 -10.23
CA MET A 57 -6.46 14.78 -9.12
C MET A 57 -5.83 16.14 -9.40
N ALA A 58 -5.35 16.36 -10.62
CA ALA A 58 -4.76 17.63 -11.03
C ALA A 58 -5.80 18.77 -11.01
N GLU A 59 -7.02 18.50 -11.47
CA GLU A 59 -8.15 19.43 -11.39
C GLU A 59 -8.44 19.84 -9.94
N HIS A 60 -8.51 18.86 -9.03
CA HIS A 60 -8.71 19.08 -7.59
C HIS A 60 -7.56 19.89 -6.98
N ALA A 61 -6.31 19.51 -7.24
CA ALA A 61 -5.12 20.20 -6.75
C ALA A 61 -5.12 21.68 -7.16
N ARG A 62 -5.44 21.97 -8.42
CA ARG A 62 -5.51 23.33 -8.96
C ARG A 62 -6.68 24.12 -8.36
N ALA A 63 -7.87 23.54 -8.27
CA ALA A 63 -9.05 24.22 -7.73
C ALA A 63 -8.87 24.63 -6.27
N HIS A 64 -8.06 23.89 -5.51
CA HIS A 64 -7.84 24.11 -4.08
C HIS A 64 -6.42 24.62 -3.75
N HIS A 65 -5.62 24.98 -4.77
CA HIS A 65 -4.24 25.46 -4.60
C HIS A 65 -3.40 24.58 -3.65
N LEU A 66 -3.50 23.25 -3.80
CA LEU A 66 -2.81 22.33 -2.94
C LEU A 66 -1.31 22.36 -3.22
N SER A 67 -0.51 22.66 -2.19
CA SER A 67 0.95 22.57 -2.27
C SER A 67 1.46 21.13 -2.36
N TRP A 68 0.68 20.15 -1.91
CA TRP A 68 1.03 18.73 -1.97
C TRP A 68 -0.19 17.82 -1.94
N MET A 69 -0.03 16.61 -2.49
CA MET A 69 -0.95 15.48 -2.36
C MET A 69 -0.19 14.16 -2.16
N GLN A 70 -0.79 13.22 -1.44
CA GLN A 70 -0.30 11.86 -1.22
C GLN A 70 -1.13 10.87 -2.05
N VAL A 71 -0.44 9.98 -2.76
CA VAL A 71 -1.05 8.82 -3.43
C VAL A 71 -0.56 7.56 -2.74
N VAL A 72 -1.50 6.79 -2.21
CA VAL A 72 -1.20 5.47 -1.63
C VAL A 72 -1.61 4.42 -2.65
N LEU A 73 -0.64 3.80 -3.31
CA LEU A 73 -0.84 2.62 -4.12
C LEU A 73 -1.24 1.46 -3.20
N HIS A 74 -2.43 0.96 -3.42
CA HIS A 74 -3.04 -0.10 -2.63
C HIS A 74 -3.69 -1.10 -3.58
N GLY A 75 -4.32 -2.09 -3.01
CA GLY A 75 -5.08 -3.09 -3.73
C GLY A 75 -5.40 -4.24 -2.80
N GLY A 76 -5.82 -5.37 -3.35
CA GLY A 76 -5.60 -6.62 -2.62
C GLY A 76 -4.13 -6.78 -2.30
N GLU A 77 -3.33 -6.94 -3.34
CA GLU A 77 -1.88 -6.77 -3.30
C GLU A 77 -1.46 -5.91 -4.50
N PRO A 78 -0.99 -4.66 -4.31
CA PRO A 78 -0.64 -3.77 -5.42
C PRO A 78 0.52 -4.28 -6.28
N LEU A 79 1.45 -5.06 -5.74
CA LEU A 79 2.62 -5.50 -6.52
C LEU A 79 2.26 -6.52 -7.61
N LEU A 80 1.09 -7.16 -7.51
CA LEU A 80 0.54 -7.99 -8.59
C LEU A 80 0.21 -7.19 -9.87
N ALA A 81 0.16 -5.85 -9.79
CA ALA A 81 0.05 -5.00 -10.98
C ALA A 81 1.31 -5.02 -11.87
N GLY A 82 2.44 -5.45 -11.31
CA GLY A 82 3.74 -5.46 -11.98
C GLY A 82 4.42 -4.08 -12.01
N PRO A 83 5.76 -4.07 -12.18
CA PRO A 83 6.58 -2.85 -12.13
C PRO A 83 6.18 -1.83 -13.22
N GLU A 84 5.86 -2.31 -14.43
CA GLU A 84 5.50 -1.45 -15.56
C GLU A 84 4.25 -0.61 -15.31
N LEU A 85 3.19 -1.21 -14.73
CA LEU A 85 1.96 -0.47 -14.46
C LEU A 85 2.15 0.52 -13.31
N ILE A 86 2.90 0.15 -12.27
CA ILE A 86 3.24 1.05 -11.17
C ILE A 86 4.03 2.25 -11.68
N SER A 87 5.07 2.02 -12.48
CA SER A 87 5.88 3.08 -13.08
C SER A 87 5.03 3.99 -13.97
N TYR A 88 4.14 3.40 -14.78
CA TYR A 88 3.18 4.15 -15.59
C TYR A 88 2.29 5.05 -14.72
N ALA A 89 1.67 4.51 -13.67
CA ALA A 89 0.78 5.25 -12.79
C ALA A 89 1.46 6.44 -12.13
N VAL A 90 2.67 6.23 -11.60
CA VAL A 90 3.45 7.27 -10.93
C VAL A 90 3.81 8.39 -11.91
N ARG A 91 4.29 8.04 -13.11
CA ARG A 91 4.62 9.02 -14.16
C ARG A 91 3.38 9.79 -14.60
N ALA A 92 2.30 9.10 -14.93
CA ALA A 92 1.07 9.75 -15.41
C ALA A 92 0.50 10.74 -14.38
N ILE A 93 0.44 10.34 -13.10
CA ILE A 93 -0.07 11.21 -12.03
C ILE A 93 0.86 12.40 -11.79
N ARG A 94 2.18 12.17 -11.73
CA ARG A 94 3.16 13.24 -11.51
C ARG A 94 3.18 14.23 -12.68
N SER A 95 3.09 13.76 -13.92
CA SER A 95 3.06 14.62 -15.11
C SER A 95 1.77 15.43 -15.25
N ALA A 96 0.65 14.95 -14.72
CA ALA A 96 -0.61 15.69 -14.75
C ALA A 96 -0.69 16.79 -13.67
N ALA A 97 0.06 16.65 -12.57
CA ALA A 97 -0.02 17.54 -11.43
C ALA A 97 0.37 19.00 -11.78
N PRO A 98 -0.27 20.01 -11.17
CA PRO A 98 0.17 21.39 -11.29
C PRO A 98 1.62 21.56 -10.83
N THR A 99 2.36 22.49 -11.44
CA THR A 99 3.78 22.73 -11.12
C THR A 99 4.04 23.14 -9.67
N HIS A 100 3.03 23.67 -8.97
CA HIS A 100 3.10 24.07 -7.57
C HIS A 100 2.63 22.98 -6.59
N THR A 101 2.27 21.79 -7.07
CA THR A 101 1.77 20.68 -6.26
C THR A 101 2.77 19.53 -6.26
N GLU A 102 3.35 19.24 -5.09
CA GLU A 102 4.18 18.05 -4.89
C GLU A 102 3.31 16.78 -4.79
N ILE A 103 3.58 15.76 -5.62
CA ILE A 103 2.92 14.45 -5.50
C ILE A 103 3.85 13.45 -4.82
N ARG A 104 3.47 13.03 -3.62
CA ARG A 104 4.14 12.00 -2.82
C ARG A 104 3.49 10.66 -3.03
N PHE A 105 4.30 9.61 -3.14
CA PHE A 105 3.81 8.26 -3.34
C PHE A 105 4.19 7.37 -2.17
N SER A 106 3.27 6.50 -1.80
CA SER A 106 3.56 5.33 -0.99
C SER A 106 2.85 4.10 -1.54
N VAL A 107 3.31 2.92 -1.17
CA VAL A 107 2.68 1.63 -1.45
C VAL A 107 2.47 0.87 -0.16
N GLN A 108 1.30 0.26 -0.01
CA GLN A 108 1.02 -0.68 1.08
C GLN A 108 0.98 -2.09 0.51
N THR A 109 1.95 -2.92 0.88
CA THR A 109 2.11 -4.29 0.37
C THR A 109 2.06 -5.32 1.50
N ASN A 110 1.66 -6.55 1.17
CA ASN A 110 1.84 -7.71 2.04
C ASN A 110 3.29 -8.22 2.09
N GLY A 111 4.19 -7.68 1.26
CA GLY A 111 5.62 -7.97 1.29
C GLY A 111 6.05 -9.23 0.53
N LEU A 112 5.12 -10.07 0.05
CA LEU A 112 5.47 -11.35 -0.58
C LEU A 112 6.22 -11.22 -1.91
N LEU A 113 5.95 -10.15 -2.65
CA LEU A 113 6.55 -9.87 -3.96
C LEU A 113 7.66 -8.81 -3.87
N LEU A 114 8.05 -8.42 -2.66
CA LEU A 114 9.02 -7.36 -2.48
C LEU A 114 10.44 -7.91 -2.64
N ASP A 115 11.02 -7.66 -3.80
CA ASP A 115 12.39 -8.03 -4.16
C ASP A 115 13.19 -6.80 -4.64
N THR A 116 14.41 -7.02 -5.14
CA THR A 116 15.28 -5.95 -5.63
C THR A 116 14.68 -5.19 -6.82
N GLU A 117 13.91 -5.84 -7.69
CA GLU A 117 13.31 -5.17 -8.86
C GLU A 117 12.29 -4.11 -8.41
N PHE A 118 11.40 -4.48 -7.49
CA PHE A 118 10.43 -3.54 -6.93
C PHE A 118 11.10 -2.47 -6.07
N LEU A 119 12.08 -2.83 -5.26
CA LEU A 119 12.79 -1.87 -4.41
C LEU A 119 13.58 -0.84 -5.22
N ASP A 120 14.28 -1.26 -6.27
CA ASP A 120 14.95 -0.35 -7.21
C ASP A 120 13.94 0.57 -7.91
N LEU A 121 12.77 0.05 -8.27
CA LEU A 121 11.67 0.86 -8.80
C LEU A 121 11.18 1.90 -7.79
N PHE A 122 11.00 1.53 -6.53
CA PHE A 122 10.51 2.43 -5.49
C PHE A 122 11.52 3.53 -5.15
N VAL A 123 12.80 3.19 -5.02
CA VAL A 123 13.87 4.19 -4.83
C VAL A 123 13.92 5.15 -6.01
N ARG A 124 13.95 4.64 -7.25
CA ARG A 124 13.98 5.49 -8.47
C ARG A 124 12.79 6.44 -8.58
N HIS A 125 11.61 6.01 -8.14
CA HIS A 125 10.41 6.82 -8.22
C HIS A 125 10.10 7.64 -6.96
N GLY A 126 10.85 7.47 -5.87
CA GLY A 126 10.58 8.09 -4.58
C GLY A 126 9.25 7.60 -3.98
N ILE A 127 9.02 6.29 -4.00
CA ILE A 127 7.81 5.65 -3.45
C ILE A 127 8.16 5.06 -2.09
N ASN A 128 7.47 5.52 -1.05
CA ASN A 128 7.62 4.97 0.30
C ASN A 128 6.90 3.63 0.44
N VAL A 129 7.51 2.66 1.10
CA VAL A 129 7.01 1.28 1.24
C VAL A 129 6.54 1.06 2.67
N GLY A 130 5.25 0.75 2.82
CA GLY A 130 4.66 0.22 4.04
C GLY A 130 4.40 -1.27 3.87
N VAL A 131 4.79 -2.08 4.86
CA VAL A 131 4.65 -3.54 4.81
C VAL A 131 3.70 -4.01 5.89
N SER A 132 2.75 -4.87 5.55
CA SER A 132 1.83 -5.44 6.54
C SER A 132 2.44 -6.64 7.25
N LEU A 133 2.51 -6.58 8.59
CA LEU A 133 3.03 -7.64 9.46
C LEU A 133 2.29 -7.57 10.82
N ASP A 134 1.68 -8.68 11.25
CA ASP A 134 0.80 -8.68 12.45
C ASP A 134 1.54 -9.14 13.74
N GLY A 135 2.88 -9.14 13.73
CA GLY A 135 3.76 -9.57 14.83
C GLY A 135 4.74 -10.65 14.38
N GLY A 136 5.24 -11.44 15.34
CA GLY A 136 6.07 -12.61 15.04
C GLY A 136 5.30 -13.72 14.31
N GLN A 137 6.00 -14.80 13.96
CA GLN A 137 5.46 -15.88 13.12
C GLN A 137 4.11 -16.40 13.58
N ALA A 138 3.95 -16.69 14.87
CA ALA A 138 2.69 -17.22 15.40
C ALA A 138 1.51 -16.25 15.23
N ALA A 139 1.73 -14.95 15.47
CA ALA A 139 0.69 -13.92 15.35
C ALA A 139 0.35 -13.65 13.88
N ASN A 140 1.37 -13.55 13.02
CA ASN A 140 1.20 -13.31 11.59
C ASN A 140 0.50 -14.48 10.90
N ASP A 141 1.00 -15.70 11.10
CA ASP A 141 0.53 -16.89 10.38
C ASP A 141 -0.82 -17.42 10.89
N LEU A 142 -1.30 -16.92 12.04
CA LEU A 142 -2.67 -17.15 12.48
C LEU A 142 -3.70 -16.62 11.48
N HIS A 143 -3.36 -15.51 10.81
CA HIS A 143 -4.30 -14.77 9.98
C HIS A 143 -3.84 -14.60 8.54
N ARG A 144 -2.55 -14.34 8.32
CA ARG A 144 -1.99 -13.99 7.02
C ARG A 144 -1.42 -15.23 6.35
N VAL A 145 -2.31 -16.02 5.76
CA VAL A 145 -1.98 -17.30 5.13
C VAL A 145 -2.17 -17.27 3.61
N PHE A 146 -1.45 -18.15 2.92
CA PHE A 146 -1.73 -18.47 1.51
C PHE A 146 -3.09 -19.17 1.39
N ALA A 147 -3.61 -19.28 0.16
CA ALA A 147 -4.89 -19.96 -0.09
C ALA A 147 -4.90 -21.45 0.30
N ASP A 148 -3.73 -22.07 0.42
CA ASP A 148 -3.55 -23.45 0.89
C ASP A 148 -3.34 -23.56 2.42
N GLY A 149 -3.42 -22.45 3.14
CA GLY A 149 -3.29 -22.39 4.60
C GLY A 149 -1.86 -22.28 5.12
N ARG A 150 -0.84 -22.27 4.26
CA ARG A 150 0.56 -22.05 4.71
C ARG A 150 0.75 -20.62 5.23
N GLY A 151 1.57 -20.49 6.27
CA GLY A 151 1.97 -19.19 6.83
C GLY A 151 2.80 -18.34 5.87
N SER A 152 2.68 -17.01 5.99
CA SER A 152 3.37 -16.03 5.14
C SER A 152 4.60 -15.40 5.78
N TYR A 153 4.73 -15.48 7.11
CA TYR A 153 5.69 -14.71 7.90
C TYR A 153 7.13 -14.81 7.37
N HIS A 154 7.57 -16.03 7.05
CA HIS A 154 8.94 -16.25 6.58
C HIS A 154 9.27 -15.41 5.33
N HIS A 155 8.35 -15.32 4.38
CA HIS A 155 8.53 -14.54 3.15
C HIS A 155 8.55 -13.05 3.45
N VAL A 156 7.63 -12.57 4.29
CA VAL A 156 7.55 -11.16 4.68
C VAL A 156 8.78 -10.73 5.48
N ALA A 157 9.29 -11.59 6.37
CA ALA A 157 10.48 -11.33 7.16
C ALA A 157 11.74 -11.21 6.28
N LEU A 158 11.87 -12.04 5.23
CA LEU A 158 12.97 -11.91 4.27
C LEU A 158 12.89 -10.58 3.49
N ALA A 159 11.70 -10.23 3.00
CA ALA A 159 11.45 -8.96 2.33
C ALA A 159 11.76 -7.75 3.22
N LEU A 160 11.37 -7.78 4.50
CA LEU A 160 11.65 -6.71 5.45
C LEU A 160 13.15 -6.58 5.75
N ARG A 161 13.87 -7.69 5.86
CA ARG A 161 15.34 -7.67 6.03
C ARG A 161 16.03 -7.04 4.83
N LEU A 162 15.57 -7.33 3.62
CA LEU A 162 16.06 -6.67 2.40
C LEU A 162 15.73 -5.17 2.39
N LEU A 163 14.47 -4.81 2.67
CA LEU A 163 14.02 -3.41 2.72
C LEU A 163 14.73 -2.57 3.79
N SER A 164 15.21 -3.20 4.87
CA SER A 164 15.91 -2.53 5.97
C SER A 164 17.39 -2.23 5.67
N GLN A 165 17.93 -2.72 4.54
CA GLN A 165 19.32 -2.49 4.13
C GLN A 165 19.43 -1.27 3.22
N GLU A 166 20.58 -0.60 3.23
CA GLU A 166 20.88 0.42 2.21
C GLU A 166 21.05 -0.22 0.82
N PRO A 167 20.59 0.43 -0.27
CA PRO A 167 19.99 1.77 -0.32
C PRO A 167 18.48 1.80 -0.03
N TYR A 168 17.85 0.65 0.20
CA TYR A 168 16.38 0.49 0.30
C TYR A 168 15.80 1.06 1.59
N ARG A 169 16.59 1.19 2.66
CA ARG A 169 16.15 1.78 3.92
C ARG A 169 15.57 3.20 3.74
N SER A 170 16.06 3.92 2.73
CA SER A 170 15.59 5.27 2.36
C SER A 170 14.11 5.32 1.94
N CYS A 171 13.55 4.23 1.42
CA CYS A 171 12.14 4.15 1.03
C CYS A 171 11.27 3.39 2.04
N TYR A 172 11.83 2.89 3.15
CA TYR A 172 11.07 2.18 4.17
C TYR A 172 10.31 3.14 5.08
N SER A 173 8.97 3.02 5.09
CA SER A 173 8.06 3.89 5.87
C SER A 173 7.43 3.22 7.10
N GLY A 174 7.77 1.97 7.37
CA GLY A 174 7.35 1.23 8.55
C GLY A 174 6.34 0.13 8.28
N LEU A 175 5.69 -0.32 9.36
CA LEU A 175 4.84 -1.50 9.39
C LEU A 175 3.36 -1.14 9.62
N LEU A 176 2.47 -1.93 9.03
CA LEU A 176 1.04 -1.91 9.31
C LEU A 176 0.64 -3.23 9.98
N CYS A 177 0.27 -3.16 11.25
CA CYS A 177 -0.13 -4.32 12.07
C CYS A 177 -1.63 -4.27 12.35
N THR A 178 -2.35 -5.34 11.99
CA THR A 178 -3.70 -5.56 12.53
C THR A 178 -3.57 -6.08 13.95
N VAL A 179 -4.18 -5.38 14.91
CA VAL A 179 -4.12 -5.77 16.33
C VAL A 179 -5.10 -6.91 16.59
N ASP A 180 -4.57 -8.05 17.07
CA ASP A 180 -5.37 -9.13 17.63
C ASP A 180 -5.21 -9.14 19.16
N THR A 181 -6.33 -8.88 19.85
CA THR A 181 -6.41 -8.83 21.32
C THR A 181 -6.09 -10.15 22.02
N ARG A 182 -5.99 -11.26 21.29
CA ARG A 182 -5.59 -12.57 21.83
C ARG A 182 -4.07 -12.72 21.96
N ASN A 183 -3.30 -11.87 21.27
CA ASN A 183 -1.84 -11.89 21.35
C ASN A 183 -1.34 -11.07 22.56
N ASP A 184 -0.17 -11.44 23.08
CA ASP A 184 0.57 -10.57 24.02
C ASP A 184 1.06 -9.31 23.27
N PRO A 185 0.57 -8.11 23.62
CA PRO A 185 0.90 -6.89 22.90
C PRO A 185 2.38 -6.50 23.04
N VAL A 186 3.04 -6.83 24.15
CA VAL A 186 4.47 -6.53 24.36
C VAL A 186 5.31 -7.41 23.46
N ARG A 187 4.93 -8.69 23.35
CA ARG A 187 5.60 -9.62 22.43
C ARG A 187 5.44 -9.20 20.97
N VAL A 188 4.22 -8.89 20.54
CA VAL A 188 3.96 -8.39 19.17
C VAL A 188 4.80 -7.15 18.89
N TYR A 189 4.79 -6.17 19.80
CA TYR A 189 5.60 -4.96 19.66
C TYR A 189 7.10 -5.28 19.52
N THR A 190 7.63 -6.14 20.39
CA THR A 190 9.05 -6.56 20.36
C THR A 190 9.41 -7.27 19.05
N ASP A 191 8.56 -8.17 18.56
CA ASP A 191 8.75 -8.89 17.30
C ASP A 191 8.79 -7.91 16.11
N LEU A 192 7.96 -6.88 16.11
CA LEU A 192 7.94 -5.85 15.06
C LEU A 192 9.21 -4.98 15.08
N LEU A 193 9.74 -4.66 16.27
CA LEU A 193 10.98 -3.88 16.41
C LEU A 193 12.20 -4.58 15.81
N ALA A 194 12.18 -5.91 15.66
CA ALA A 194 13.26 -6.66 15.02
C ALA A 194 13.53 -6.24 13.56
N PHE A 195 12.58 -5.54 12.93
CA PHE A 195 12.70 -5.03 11.56
C PHE A 195 13.00 -3.54 11.49
N SER A 196 13.39 -2.89 12.60
CA SER A 196 13.74 -1.46 12.66
C SER A 196 12.77 -0.53 11.88
N PRO A 197 11.45 -0.67 12.12
CA PRO A 197 10.42 0.07 11.38
C PRO A 197 10.57 1.60 11.50
#